data_AF-A0A527DDB5-F1
#
_entry.id   AF-A0A527DDB5-F1
#
_cell.length_a   1.000
_cell.length_b   1.000
_cell.length_c   1.000
_cell.angle_alpha   90.00
_cell.angle_beta   90.00
_cell.angle_gamma   90.00
#
_symmetry.space_group_name_H-M   'P 1'
#
loop_
_entity.id
_entity.type
_entity.pdbx_description
1 polymer ?
#
loop_
_entity_poly.entity_id
_entity_poly.type
_entity_poly.pdbx_seq_one_letter_code
_entity_poly.pdbx_strand_id
1 'polypeptide(L)'
;LKRFKADTMGKPIVMGRKTYEGIGRPLPGRLNIVVTRDKAWRAEGVEVAHSLEAAIQLATVRGRCMVGVDEVCVIGGGEIYAQALLLADRLHVT
;
A
#
# COMPACT_ATOMS: atom_id res chain seq x y z
N LEU A 1 -16.37 -2.86 3.23
CA LEU A 1 -15.67 -2.71 1.93
C LEU A 1 -16.01 -1.41 1.17
N LYS A 2 -17.26 -0.95 1.10
CA LYS A 2 -17.62 0.30 0.38
C LYS A 2 -16.79 1.52 0.83
N ARG A 3 -16.68 1.73 2.16
CA ARG A 3 -15.88 2.81 2.76
C ARG A 3 -14.40 2.69 2.41
N PHE A 4 -13.77 1.54 2.66
CA PHE A 4 -12.38 1.28 2.28
C PHE A 4 -12.10 1.59 0.80
N LYS A 5 -13.00 1.18 -0.11
CA LYS A 5 -12.86 1.50 -1.54
C LYS A 5 -12.93 3.01 -1.78
N ALA A 6 -13.88 3.71 -1.17
CA ALA A 6 -14.01 5.15 -1.31
C ALA A 6 -12.76 5.89 -0.79
N ASP A 7 -12.26 5.48 0.38
CA ASP A 7 -11.11 6.12 1.03
C ASP A 7 -9.81 5.91 0.23
N THR A 8 -9.64 4.75 -0.41
CA THR A 8 -8.38 4.36 -1.08
C THR A 8 -8.39 4.51 -2.61
N MET A 9 -9.51 4.84 -3.24
CA MET A 9 -9.61 4.88 -4.71
C MET A 9 -8.66 5.91 -5.32
N GLY A 10 -7.96 5.53 -6.39
CA GLY A 10 -7.03 6.41 -7.09
C GLY A 10 -5.71 6.65 -6.36
N LYS A 11 -5.56 6.17 -5.12
CA LYS A 11 -4.39 6.41 -4.28
C LYS A 11 -3.41 5.23 -4.28
N PRO A 12 -2.12 5.47 -4.04
CA PRO A 12 -1.17 4.43 -3.68
C PRO A 12 -1.59 3.71 -2.41
N ILE A 13 -1.55 2.38 -2.45
CA ILE A 13 -1.80 1.54 -1.30
C ILE A 13 -0.58 0.68 -0.99
N VAL A 14 -0.18 0.66 0.28
CA VAL A 14 0.96 -0.12 0.79
C VAL A 14 0.44 -1.24 1.67
N MET A 15 0.87 -2.47 1.38
CA MET A 15 0.48 -3.63 2.15
C MET A 15 1.60 -4.67 2.29
N GLY A 16 1.50 -5.55 3.29
CA GLY A 16 2.42 -6.67 3.44
C GLY A 16 2.07 -7.85 2.52
N ARG A 17 3.06 -8.68 2.18
CA ARG A 17 2.88 -9.86 1.30
C ARG A 17 1.70 -10.75 1.70
N LYS A 18 1.60 -11.13 2.98
CA LYS A 18 0.51 -11.99 3.48
C LYS A 18 -0.88 -11.35 3.31
N THR A 19 -0.97 -10.04 3.45
CA THR A 19 -2.22 -9.31 3.22
C THR A 19 -2.59 -9.33 1.74
N TYR A 20 -1.61 -9.11 0.86
CA TYR A 20 -1.82 -9.26 -0.59
C TYR A 20 -2.26 -10.67 -0.96
N GLU A 21 -1.58 -11.71 -0.46
CA GLU A 21 -1.91 -13.12 -0.68
C GLU A 21 -3.34 -13.45 -0.20
N GLY A 22 -3.77 -12.89 0.93
CA GLY A 22 -5.14 -13.04 1.43
C GLY A 22 -6.20 -12.32 0.58
N ILE A 23 -5.85 -11.21 -0.07
CA ILE A 23 -6.72 -10.52 -1.03
C ILE A 23 -6.75 -11.29 -2.36
N GLY A 24 -5.63 -11.92 -2.75
CA GLY A 24 -5.47 -12.78 -3.91
C GLY A 24 -5.32 -12.08 -5.25
N ARG A 25 -5.41 -10.74 -5.31
CA ARG A 25 -5.30 -9.95 -6.55
C ARG A 25 -4.96 -8.48 -6.27
N PRO A 26 -4.35 -7.77 -7.24
CA PRO A 26 -4.20 -6.33 -7.13
C PRO A 26 -5.58 -5.66 -7.09
N LEU A 27 -5.66 -4.63 -6.27
CA LEU A 27 -6.87 -3.87 -6.07
C LEU A 27 -7.05 -2.86 -7.23
N PRO A 28 -8.11 -2.98 -8.08
CA PRO A 28 -8.23 -2.18 -9.29
C PRO A 28 -8.32 -0.68 -9.01
N GLY A 29 -7.80 0.13 -9.93
CA GLY A 29 -7.82 1.60 -9.86
C GLY A 29 -6.88 2.18 -8.80
N ARG A 30 -5.93 1.39 -8.30
CA ARG A 30 -4.98 1.76 -7.25
C ARG A 30 -3.57 1.30 -7.63
N LEU A 31 -2.58 2.10 -7.25
CA LEU A 31 -1.19 1.67 -7.30
C LEU A 31 -0.93 0.73 -6.11
N ASN A 32 -0.76 -0.56 -6.40
CA ASN A 32 -0.58 -1.58 -5.37
C ASN A 32 0.91 -1.76 -5.09
N ILE A 33 1.34 -1.53 -3.85
CA ILE A 33 2.72 -1.71 -3.40
C ILE A 33 2.75 -2.77 -2.31
N VAL A 34 3.51 -3.84 -2.55
CA VAL A 34 3.65 -4.97 -1.63
C VAL A 34 5.03 -4.95 -0.98
N VAL A 35 5.03 -4.94 0.36
CA VAL A 35 6.23 -5.03 1.19
C VAL A 35 6.52 -6.49 1.52
N THR A 36 7.72 -6.93 1.17
CA THR A 36 8.19 -8.30 1.43
C THR A 36 9.69 -8.34 1.61
N ARG A 37 10.17 -9.17 2.54
CA ARG A 37 11.61 -9.44 2.71
C ARG A 37 12.14 -10.43 1.68
N ASP A 38 11.25 -11.16 1.01
CA ASP A 38 11.59 -12.09 -0.06
C ASP A 38 11.92 -11.32 -1.35
N LYS A 39 13.20 -11.27 -1.70
CA LYS A 39 13.69 -10.55 -2.89
C LYS A 39 13.31 -11.20 -4.21
N ALA A 40 12.97 -12.49 -4.20
CA ALA A 40 12.56 -13.24 -5.38
C ALA A 40 11.04 -13.13 -5.64
N TRP A 41 10.27 -12.68 -4.65
CA TRP A 41 8.82 -12.56 -4.79
C TRP A 41 8.43 -11.53 -5.84
N ARG A 42 7.48 -11.90 -6.70
CA ARG A 42 6.92 -11.08 -7.77
C ARG A 42 5.43 -11.37 -7.87
N ALA A 43 4.66 -10.36 -8.25
CA ALA A 43 3.28 -10.52 -8.69
C ALA A 43 2.98 -9.51 -9.80
N GLU A 44 2.10 -9.87 -10.71
CA GLU A 44 1.70 -9.00 -11.81
C GLU A 44 0.79 -7.87 -11.30
N GLY A 45 0.96 -6.67 -11.85
CA GLY A 45 0.13 -5.51 -11.51
C GLY A 45 0.40 -4.92 -10.12
N VAL A 46 1.51 -5.30 -9.47
CA VAL A 46 1.98 -4.68 -8.22
C VAL A 46 3.43 -4.24 -8.32
N GLU A 47 3.76 -3.22 -7.57
CA GLU A 47 5.12 -2.82 -7.27
C GLU A 47 5.61 -3.53 -6.00
N VAL A 48 6.89 -3.89 -5.95
CA VAL A 48 7.48 -4.60 -4.80
C VAL A 48 8.49 -3.71 -4.09
N ALA A 49 8.38 -3.62 -2.78
CA ALA A 49 9.34 -2.96 -1.91
C ALA A 49 9.84 -3.90 -0.82
N HIS A 50 11.04 -3.64 -0.31
CA HIS A 50 11.70 -4.50 0.69
C HIS A 50 11.78 -3.89 2.10
N SER A 51 11.19 -2.71 2.28
CA SER A 51 10.99 -2.06 3.58
C SER A 51 9.77 -1.13 3.48
N LEU A 52 9.20 -0.75 4.63
CA LEU A 52 8.12 0.24 4.67
C LEU A 52 8.59 1.59 4.11
N GLU A 53 9.79 2.03 4.47
CA GLU A 53 10.36 3.29 3.98
C GLU A 53 10.48 3.31 2.45
N ALA A 54 11.05 2.24 1.87
CA ALA A 54 11.15 2.13 0.42
C ALA A 54 9.78 2.10 -0.26
N ALA A 55 8.77 1.50 0.38
CA ALA A 55 7.40 1.49 -0.12
C ALA A 55 6.77 2.89 -0.10
N ILE A 56 6.97 3.65 0.98
CA ILE A 56 6.49 5.04 1.08
C ILE A 56 7.18 5.91 0.04
N GLN A 57 8.50 5.82 -0.10
CA GLN A 57 9.25 6.56 -1.13
C GLN A 57 8.74 6.24 -2.55
N LEU A 58 8.55 4.95 -2.85
CA LEU A 58 8.02 4.51 -4.14
C LEU A 58 6.60 5.04 -4.37
N ALA A 59 5.73 4.97 -3.35
CA ALA A 59 4.38 5.51 -3.38
C ALA A 59 4.38 7.02 -3.66
N THR A 60 5.25 7.78 -2.99
CA THR A 60 5.39 9.22 -3.18
C THR A 60 5.89 9.55 -4.58
N VAL A 61 6.93 8.89 -5.07
CA VAL A 61 7.49 9.15 -6.41
C VAL A 61 6.46 8.84 -7.49
N ARG A 62 5.80 7.69 -7.43
CA ARG A 62 4.77 7.32 -8.40
C ARG A 62 3.53 8.20 -8.29
N GLY A 63 3.14 8.56 -7.07
CA GLY A 63 1.99 9.44 -6.78
C GLY A 63 2.12 10.82 -7.42
N ARG A 64 3.33 11.37 -7.54
CA ARG A 64 3.57 12.65 -8.23
C ARG A 64 3.17 12.63 -9.71
N CYS A 65 3.15 11.46 -10.34
CA CYS A 65 2.72 11.28 -11.72
C CYS A 65 1.23 10.96 -11.85
N MET A 66 0.49 10.90 -10.75
CA MET A 66 -0.93 10.57 -10.70
C MET A 66 -1.76 11.82 -10.39
N VAL A 67 -2.86 12.01 -11.12
CA VAL A 67 -3.73 13.18 -10.92
C VAL A 67 -4.46 13.07 -9.59
N GLY A 68 -4.34 14.10 -8.74
CA GLY A 68 -5.10 14.21 -7.49
C GLY A 68 -4.66 13.25 -6.38
N VAL A 69 -3.42 12.75 -6.42
CA VAL A 69 -2.86 11.94 -5.35
C VAL A 69 -2.08 12.81 -4.38
N ASP A 70 -2.58 12.91 -3.15
CA ASP A 70 -2.01 13.68 -2.05
C ASP A 70 -1.62 12.82 -0.83
N GLU A 71 -2.08 11.56 -0.77
CA GLU A 71 -1.81 10.67 0.36
C GLU A 71 -1.49 9.23 -0.05
N VAL A 72 -0.81 8.52 0.84
CA VAL A 72 -0.47 7.10 0.72
C VAL A 72 -1.24 6.32 1.78
N CYS A 73 -1.99 5.30 1.36
CA CYS A 73 -2.80 4.52 2.29
C CYS A 73 -2.07 3.23 2.70
N VAL A 74 -1.71 3.10 3.97
CA VAL A 74 -1.24 1.82 4.53
C VAL A 74 -2.46 0.97 4.89
N ILE A 75 -2.57 -0.23 4.30
CA ILE A 75 -3.76 -1.09 4.44
C ILE A 75 -3.49 -2.41 5.18
N GLY A 76 -2.34 -2.51 5.83
CA GLY A 76 -1.94 -3.61 6.71
C GLY A 76 -0.96 -4.60 6.07
N GLY A 77 -0.65 -5.74 6.66
CA GLY A 77 -1.16 -6.31 7.91
C GLY A 77 -0.41 -5.83 9.16
N GLY A 78 -0.53 -6.59 10.25
CA GLY A 78 -0.08 -6.16 11.59
C GLY A 78 1.35 -5.63 11.67
N GLU A 79 2.32 -6.28 11.02
CA GLU A 79 3.71 -5.81 10.99
C GLU A 79 3.88 -4.48 10.24
N ILE A 80 3.14 -4.29 9.15
CA ILE A 80 3.16 -3.04 8.36
C ILE A 80 2.47 -1.92 9.15
N TYR A 81 1.34 -2.21 9.80
CA TYR A 81 0.69 -1.24 10.68
C TYR A 81 1.58 -0.83 11.84
N ALA A 82 2.24 -1.77 12.51
CA ALA A 82 3.14 -1.48 13.63
C ALA A 82 4.28 -0.53 13.23
N GLN A 83 4.86 -0.72 12.04
CA GLN A 83 5.90 0.17 11.51
C GLN A 83 5.34 1.53 11.07
N ALA A 84 4.15 1.55 10.46
CA ALA A 84 3.55 2.77 9.93
C ALA A 84 2.89 3.66 11.00
N LEU A 85 2.54 3.10 12.17
CA LEU A 85 1.78 3.80 13.19
C LEU A 85 2.44 5.10 13.66
N LEU A 86 3.77 5.12 13.76
CA LEU A 86 4.53 6.30 14.17
C LEU A 86 4.70 7.35 13.05
N LEU A 87 4.39 6.99 11.82
CA LEU A 87 4.54 7.84 10.63
C LEU A 87 3.18 8.34 10.11
N ALA A 88 2.07 7.79 10.61
CA ALA A 88 0.75 8.04 10.05
C ALA A 88 0.17 9.37 10.51
N ASP A 89 -0.28 10.19 9.57
CA ASP A 89 -0.99 11.45 9.85
C ASP A 89 -2.45 11.21 10.29
N ARG A 90 -3.05 10.11 9.85
CA ARG A 90 -4.47 9.80 10.08
C ARG A 90 -4.73 8.29 10.14
N LEU A 91 -5.60 7.87 11.04
CA LEU A 91 -6.11 6.50 11.14
C LEU A 91 -7.59 6.42 10.79
N HIS A 92 -7.94 5.54 9.85
CA HIS A 92 -9.32 5.20 9.52
C HIS A 92 -9.70 3.88 10.22
N VAL A 93 -10.24 3.98 11.43
CA VAL A 93 -10.65 2.82 12.24
C VAL A 93 -12.15 2.57 12.06
N THR A 94 -12.54 1.32 11.83
CA THR A 94 -13.94 0.87 11.69
C THR A 94 -14.16 -0.37 12.53
#